data_AF-A0A2V6DW30-F1
#
_entry.id   AF-A0A2V6DW30-F1
#
_cell.length_a   1.000
_cell.length_b   1.000
_cell.length_c   1.000
_cell.angle_alpha   90.00
_cell.angle_beta   90.00
_cell.angle_gamma   90.00
#
_symmetry.space_group_name_H-M   'P 1'
#
loop_
_entity.id
_entity.type
_entity.pdbx_description
1 polymer ?
#
loop_
_entity_poly.entity_id
_entity_poly.type
_entity_poly.pdbx_seq_one_letter_code
_entity_poly.pdbx_strand_id
1 'polypeptide(L)'
;GPLHISTMEGGRGIFAMLIGMLVGVIGFVGAVWLVLRRRGVRGVRVAVGGIAAFALIIVSAASAVGIWYSMQPHVLNRNGPEPLLRVEVRAPENVAPDIFAEITAELTTDRNGADVVLEKAAETDRLTRHGYVPLYYRTSHRLLAVKFPAGGARLYNLRLPANPMPKKYHAWSEWQKPDFVDEPGSTGPKRAGTGPDIEVRYHVETADD
;
A
#
# COMPACT_ATOMS: atom_id res chain seq x y z
N GLY A 1 -15.04 15.51 0.43
CA GLY A 1 -16.13 15.58 -0.56
C GLY A 1 -15.90 14.49 -1.58
N PRO A 2 -16.84 13.55 -1.77
CA PRO A 2 -16.65 12.45 -2.69
C PRO A 2 -16.65 12.99 -4.12
N LEU A 3 -15.85 12.40 -4.99
CA LEU A 3 -15.81 12.68 -6.42
C LEU A 3 -17.20 12.48 -7.01
N HIS A 4 -17.95 13.57 -7.11
CA HIS A 4 -19.19 13.67 -7.84
C HIS A 4 -18.85 13.65 -9.33
N ILE A 5 -18.48 12.47 -9.85
CA ILE A 5 -18.51 12.22 -11.27
C ILE A 5 -20.00 12.25 -11.63
N SER A 6 -20.43 13.40 -12.16
CA SER A 6 -21.75 13.56 -12.73
C SER A 6 -21.99 12.40 -13.70
N THR A 7 -23.15 11.75 -13.61
CA THR A 7 -23.57 10.64 -14.49
C THR A 7 -23.45 11.00 -15.98
N MET A 8 -23.37 12.30 -16.31
CA MET A 8 -23.13 12.82 -17.65
C MET A 8 -21.65 12.74 -18.14
N GLU A 9 -20.65 12.74 -17.27
CA GLU A 9 -19.23 12.63 -17.66
C GLU A 9 -18.79 11.18 -17.89
N GLY A 10 -19.30 10.25 -17.08
CA GLY A 10 -19.06 8.81 -17.28
C GLY A 10 -19.64 8.29 -18.61
N GLY A 11 -20.86 8.71 -18.96
CA GLY A 11 -21.50 8.31 -20.22
C GLY A 11 -20.79 8.85 -21.46
N ARG A 12 -20.34 10.11 -21.42
CA ARG A 12 -19.57 10.72 -22.53
C ARG A 12 -18.16 10.13 -22.64
N GLY A 13 -17.51 9.83 -21.52
CA GLY A 13 -16.20 9.16 -21.51
C GLY A 13 -16.27 7.75 -22.09
N ILE A 14 -17.27 6.95 -21.69
CA ILE A 14 -17.50 5.61 -22.24
C ILE A 14 -17.85 5.70 -23.73
N PHE A 15 -18.70 6.65 -24.13
CA PHE A 15 -19.07 6.85 -25.53
C PHE A 15 -17.87 7.23 -26.41
N ALA A 16 -17.03 8.17 -25.95
CA ALA A 16 -15.82 8.56 -26.66
C ALA A 16 -14.81 7.40 -26.76
N MET A 17 -14.68 6.59 -25.71
CA MET A 17 -13.82 5.40 -25.72
C MET A 17 -14.32 4.34 -26.71
N LEU A 18 -15.64 4.09 -26.77
CA LEU A 18 -16.24 3.15 -27.72
C LEU A 18 -16.11 3.63 -29.18
N ILE A 19 -16.35 4.91 -29.45
CA ILE A 19 -16.14 5.48 -30.79
C ILE A 19 -14.67 5.44 -31.17
N GLY A 20 -13.76 5.82 -30.26
CA GLY A 20 -12.33 5.75 -30.49
C GLY A 20 -11.86 4.33 -30.82
N MET A 21 -12.40 3.32 -30.12
CA MET A 21 -12.11 1.92 -30.41
C MET A 21 -12.66 1.48 -31.77
N LEU A 22 -13.89 1.85 -32.13
CA LEU A 22 -14.48 1.55 -33.44
C LEU A 22 -13.70 2.20 -34.59
N VAL A 23 -13.38 3.49 -34.46
CA VAL A 23 -12.60 4.24 -35.45
C VAL A 23 -11.19 3.66 -35.58
N GLY A 24 -10.56 3.29 -34.45
CA GLY A 24 -9.26 2.62 -34.44
C GLY A 24 -9.27 1.29 -35.20
N VAL A 25 -10.28 0.45 -34.97
CA VAL A 25 -10.45 -0.83 -35.69
C VAL A 25 -10.67 -0.60 -37.18
N ILE A 26 -11.56 0.32 -37.56
CA ILE A 26 -11.85 0.63 -38.98
C ILE A 26 -10.62 1.19 -39.69
N GLY A 27 -9.94 2.16 -39.08
CA GLY A 27 -8.72 2.77 -39.63
C GLY A 27 -7.61 1.74 -39.81
N PHE A 28 -7.47 0.81 -38.86
CA PHE A 28 -6.49 -0.26 -38.93
C PHE A 28 -6.80 -1.28 -40.04
N VAL A 29 -8.05 -1.75 -40.15
CA VAL A 29 -8.48 -2.65 -41.23
C VAL A 29 -8.23 -1.99 -42.59
N GLY A 30 -8.56 -0.70 -42.72
CA GLY A 30 -8.28 0.09 -43.92
C GLY A 30 -6.79 0.16 -44.25
N ALA A 31 -5.93 0.40 -43.25
CA ALA A 31 -4.48 0.47 -43.43
C ALA A 31 -3.87 -0.88 -43.83
N VAL A 32 -4.25 -1.98 -43.16
CA VAL A 32 -3.80 -3.34 -43.48
C VAL A 32 -4.23 -3.72 -44.89
N TRP A 33 -5.49 -3.46 -45.25
CA TRP A 33 -5.99 -3.69 -46.61
C TRP A 33 -5.21 -2.88 -47.66
N LEU A 34 -4.94 -1.60 -47.39
CA LEU A 34 -4.18 -0.73 -48.30
C LEU A 34 -2.74 -1.24 -48.51
N VAL A 35 -2.05 -1.65 -47.44
CA VAL A 35 -0.68 -2.19 -47.50
C VAL A 35 -0.65 -3.51 -48.27
N LEU A 36 -1.58 -4.42 -48.00
CA LEU A 36 -1.67 -5.71 -48.69
C LEU A 36 -2.03 -5.53 -50.17
N ARG A 37 -2.91 -4.59 -50.49
CA ARG A 37 -3.26 -4.20 -51.86
C ARG A 37 -2.06 -3.62 -52.61
N ARG A 38 -1.27 -2.74 -51.98
CA ARG A 38 -0.04 -2.16 -52.57
C ARG A 38 1.06 -3.19 -52.80
N ARG A 39 1.13 -4.25 -51.99
CA ARG A 39 2.10 -5.36 -52.17
C ARG A 39 1.62 -6.46 -53.12
N GLY A 40 0.48 -6.26 -53.81
CA GLY A 40 -0.04 -7.22 -54.79
C GLY A 40 -0.59 -8.52 -54.18
N VAL A 41 -0.75 -8.58 -52.85
CA VAL A 41 -1.32 -9.73 -52.16
C VAL A 41 -2.83 -9.73 -52.40
N ARG A 42 -3.36 -10.78 -53.03
CA ARG A 42 -4.80 -10.92 -53.38
C ARG A 42 -5.40 -12.18 -52.76
N GLY A 43 -6.72 -12.14 -52.50
CA GLY A 43 -7.49 -13.30 -52.05
C GLY A 43 -7.22 -13.75 -50.61
N VAL A 44 -7.24 -15.05 -50.35
CA VAL A 44 -7.19 -15.69 -49.01
C VAL A 44 -6.00 -15.24 -48.16
N ARG A 45 -4.84 -14.92 -48.76
CA ARG A 45 -3.66 -14.43 -48.03
C ARG A 45 -3.88 -13.07 -47.36
N VAL A 46 -4.78 -12.24 -47.89
CA VAL A 46 -5.16 -10.96 -47.26
C VAL A 46 -5.97 -11.20 -45.99
N ALA A 47 -6.90 -12.15 -46.03
CA ALA A 47 -7.71 -12.53 -44.88
C ALA A 47 -6.83 -13.15 -43.77
N VAL A 48 -5.93 -14.05 -44.12
CA VAL A 48 -5.01 -14.68 -43.15
C VAL A 48 -4.06 -13.64 -42.53
N GLY A 49 -3.49 -12.74 -43.34
CA GLY A 49 -2.63 -11.66 -42.84
C GLY A 49 -3.38 -10.67 -41.94
N GLY A 50 -4.63 -10.36 -42.27
CA GLY A 50 -5.50 -9.52 -41.45
C GLY A 50 -5.86 -10.16 -40.11
N ILE A 51 -6.22 -11.45 -40.11
CA ILE A 51 -6.50 -12.22 -38.89
C ILE A 51 -5.26 -12.30 -37.99
N ALA A 52 -4.09 -12.58 -38.58
CA ALA A 52 -2.84 -12.64 -37.83
C ALA A 52 -2.50 -11.28 -37.18
N ALA A 53 -2.65 -10.18 -37.92
CA ALA A 53 -2.41 -8.83 -37.40
C ALA A 53 -3.41 -8.46 -36.28
N PHE A 54 -4.69 -8.81 -36.43
CA PHE A 54 -5.72 -8.56 -35.43
C PHE A 54 -5.48 -9.38 -34.16
N ALA A 55 -5.12 -10.66 -34.29
CA ALA A 55 -4.77 -11.52 -33.16
C ALA A 55 -3.57 -10.95 -32.38
N LEU A 56 -2.54 -10.45 -33.08
CA LEU A 56 -1.36 -9.87 -32.44
C LEU A 56 -1.69 -8.61 -31.64
N ILE A 57 -2.63 -7.79 -32.12
CA ILE A 57 -3.13 -6.62 -31.39
C ILE A 57 -3.91 -7.03 -30.16
N ILE A 58 -4.83 -8.00 -30.26
CA ILE A 58 -5.60 -8.48 -29.10
C ILE A 58 -4.65 -9.00 -28.01
N VAL A 59 -3.66 -9.81 -28.39
CA VAL A 59 -2.66 -10.33 -27.44
C VAL A 59 -1.85 -9.19 -26.83
N SER A 60 -1.42 -8.21 -27.62
CA SER A 60 -0.66 -7.06 -27.14
C SER A 60 -1.48 -6.19 -26.20
N ALA A 61 -2.74 -5.90 -26.54
CA ALA A 61 -3.66 -5.12 -25.72
C ALA A 61 -4.00 -5.85 -24.42
N ALA A 62 -4.31 -7.15 -24.48
CA ALA A 62 -4.55 -7.97 -23.30
C ALA A 62 -3.31 -8.02 -22.38
N SER A 63 -2.12 -8.12 -22.96
CA SER A 63 -0.86 -8.09 -22.22
C SER A 63 -0.63 -6.73 -21.55
N ALA A 64 -0.86 -5.63 -22.27
CA ALA A 64 -0.73 -4.27 -21.74
C ALA A 64 -1.73 -4.02 -20.60
N VAL A 65 -2.98 -4.47 -20.74
CA VAL A 65 -4.00 -4.38 -19.69
C VAL A 65 -3.61 -5.24 -18.48
N GLY A 66 -3.11 -6.45 -18.70
CA GLY A 66 -2.64 -7.33 -17.63
C GLY A 66 -1.48 -6.73 -16.84
N ILE A 67 -0.49 -6.16 -17.55
CA ILE A 67 0.64 -5.45 -16.95
C ILE A 67 0.13 -4.24 -16.16
N TRP A 68 -0.71 -3.39 -16.75
CA TRP A 68 -1.28 -2.22 -16.09
C TRP A 68 -2.07 -2.58 -14.83
N TYR A 69 -2.90 -3.62 -14.90
CA TYR A 69 -3.67 -4.11 -13.76
C TYR A 69 -2.76 -4.63 -12.64
N SER A 70 -1.70 -5.38 -12.98
CA SER A 70 -0.72 -5.87 -12.01
C SER A 70 0.07 -4.75 -11.32
N MET A 71 0.24 -3.61 -12.00
CA MET A 71 0.91 -2.43 -11.47
C MET A 71 0.00 -1.58 -10.57
N GLN A 72 -1.32 -1.86 -10.52
CA GLN A 72 -2.21 -1.07 -9.67
C GLN A 72 -1.88 -1.28 -8.19
N PRO A 73 -1.72 -0.18 -7.42
CA PRO A 73 -1.53 -0.28 -5.98
C PRO A 73 -2.80 -0.86 -5.35
N HIS A 74 -2.63 -1.98 -4.63
CA HIS A 74 -3.71 -2.62 -3.91
C HIS A 74 -3.99 -1.85 -2.63
N VAL A 75 -4.78 -0.77 -2.76
CA VAL A 75 -5.20 0.07 -1.64
C VAL A 75 -6.05 -0.72 -0.64
N LEU A 76 -5.89 -0.39 0.64
CA LEU A 76 -6.53 -1.14 1.71
C LEU A 76 -8.04 -0.88 1.75
N ASN A 77 -8.44 0.40 1.78
CA ASN A 77 -9.81 0.85 1.61
C ASN A 77 -9.94 1.74 0.37
N ARG A 78 -10.72 1.30 -0.64
CA ARG A 78 -10.92 2.06 -1.88
C ARG A 78 -12.12 3.01 -1.82
N ASN A 79 -13.08 2.73 -0.94
CA ASN A 79 -14.41 3.34 -0.95
C ASN A 79 -14.71 4.15 0.33
N GLY A 80 -13.69 4.44 1.13
CA GLY A 80 -13.84 5.14 2.40
C GLY A 80 -12.52 5.71 2.90
N PRO A 81 -12.51 6.33 4.09
CA PRO A 81 -11.31 6.85 4.70
C PRO A 81 -10.30 5.72 4.97
N GLU A 82 -9.03 6.12 5.02
CA GLU A 82 -7.93 5.21 5.31
C GLU A 82 -8.06 4.68 6.74
N PRO A 83 -7.97 3.36 6.94
CA PRO A 83 -7.90 2.81 8.28
C PRO A 83 -6.61 3.27 8.97
N LEU A 84 -6.71 3.53 10.26
CA LEU A 84 -5.60 3.97 11.09
C LEU A 84 -5.05 2.77 11.85
N LEU A 85 -3.73 2.64 11.91
CA LEU A 85 -3.09 1.79 12.89
C LEU A 85 -2.89 2.60 14.15
N ARG A 86 -3.67 2.29 15.20
CA ARG A 86 -3.43 2.81 16.54
C ARG A 86 -2.34 2.00 17.19
N VAL A 87 -1.39 2.69 17.82
CA VAL A 87 -0.25 2.08 18.48
C VAL A 87 -0.15 2.63 19.88
N GLU A 88 0.16 1.77 20.83
CA GLU A 88 0.61 2.13 22.14
C GLU A 88 2.03 1.62 22.35
N VAL A 89 2.86 2.49 22.94
CA VAL A 89 4.24 2.20 23.30
C VAL A 89 4.35 2.34 24.81
N ARG A 90 4.88 1.33 25.47
CA ARG A 90 5.08 1.31 26.92
C ARG A 90 6.53 1.12 27.27
N ALA A 91 7.08 2.00 28.10
CA ALA A 91 8.41 1.87 28.66
C ALA A 91 8.41 1.00 29.92
N PRO A 92 9.48 0.22 30.14
CA PRO A 92 9.72 -0.43 31.42
C PRO A 92 10.20 0.61 32.46
N GLU A 93 10.04 0.31 33.75
CA GLU A 93 10.30 1.25 34.86
C GLU A 93 11.75 1.76 34.94
N ASN A 94 12.70 1.06 34.30
CA ASN A 94 14.11 1.43 34.27
C ASN A 94 14.47 2.47 33.19
N VAL A 95 13.50 2.89 32.35
CA VAL A 95 13.71 3.94 31.35
C VAL A 95 13.27 5.29 31.90
N ALA A 96 14.12 6.31 31.75
CA ALA A 96 13.81 7.67 32.21
C ALA A 96 12.60 8.24 31.43
N PRO A 97 11.54 8.71 32.12
CA PRO A 97 10.35 9.26 31.47
C PRO A 97 10.62 10.41 30.50
N ASP A 98 11.59 11.27 30.82
CA ASP A 98 11.93 12.42 29.98
C ASP A 98 12.53 11.99 28.63
N ILE A 99 13.37 10.95 28.63
CA ILE A 99 13.92 10.36 27.40
C ILE A 99 12.79 9.67 26.61
N PHE A 100 11.89 9.00 27.31
CA PHE A 100 10.76 8.32 26.69
C PHE A 100 9.74 9.30 26.06
N ALA A 101 9.60 10.50 26.62
CA ALA A 101 8.73 11.53 26.08
C ALA A 101 9.20 12.04 24.70
N GLU A 102 10.50 11.98 24.41
CA GLU A 102 11.11 12.46 23.17
C GLU A 102 11.24 11.39 22.08
N ILE A 103 10.77 10.16 22.32
CA ILE A 103 10.83 9.12 21.30
C ILE A 103 10.00 9.50 20.07
N THR A 104 10.44 8.98 18.93
CA THR A 104 9.71 9.02 17.66
C THR A 104 9.43 7.59 17.21
N ALA A 105 8.46 7.42 16.32
CA ALA A 105 8.19 6.11 15.73
C ALA A 105 7.93 6.24 14.23
N GLU A 106 8.36 5.23 13.48
CA GLU A 106 8.19 5.15 12.03
C GLU A 106 7.66 3.77 11.68
N LEU A 107 6.68 3.71 10.78
CA LEU A 107 6.17 2.47 10.21
C LEU A 107 6.70 2.32 8.78
N THR A 108 7.54 1.32 8.55
CA THR A 108 8.02 0.93 7.22
C THR A 108 7.27 -0.30 6.73
N THR A 109 6.76 -0.25 5.51
CA THR A 109 6.08 -1.37 4.85
C THR A 109 6.76 -1.72 3.53
N ASP A 110 6.33 -2.81 2.89
CA ASP A 110 6.79 -3.21 1.55
C ASP A 110 6.59 -2.13 0.46
N ARG A 111 5.73 -1.14 0.70
CA ARG A 111 5.33 -0.13 -0.30
C ARG A 111 5.67 1.30 0.08
N ASN A 112 5.71 1.62 1.36
CA ASN A 112 5.94 2.98 1.84
C ASN A 112 6.45 3.00 3.29
N GLY A 113 7.07 4.11 3.67
CA GLY A 113 7.32 4.49 5.07
C GLY A 113 6.41 5.65 5.47
N ALA A 114 6.03 5.72 6.75
CA ALA A 114 5.30 6.84 7.31
C ALA A 114 5.67 7.03 8.79
N ASP A 115 5.80 8.29 9.21
CA ASP A 115 6.02 8.63 10.62
C ASP A 115 4.72 8.39 11.42
N VAL A 116 4.88 7.80 12.60
CA VAL A 116 3.80 7.62 13.55
C VAL A 116 3.64 8.91 14.34
N VAL A 117 2.42 9.43 14.35
CA VAL A 117 2.07 10.58 15.17
C VAL A 117 1.89 10.10 16.60
N LEU A 118 2.90 10.33 17.44
CA LEU A 118 2.84 10.02 18.86
C LEU A 118 2.25 11.20 19.65
N GLU A 119 1.20 10.92 20.39
CA GLU A 119 0.51 11.88 21.25
C GLU A 119 1.35 12.20 22.49
N LYS A 120 1.07 13.32 23.15
CA LYS A 120 1.73 13.67 24.41
C LYS A 120 1.34 12.64 25.47
N ALA A 121 2.33 12.21 26.27
CA ALA A 121 2.07 11.32 27.40
C ALA A 121 1.09 11.98 28.38
N ALA A 122 0.20 11.19 28.98
CA ALA A 122 -0.70 11.68 30.01
C ALA A 122 0.10 12.06 31.27
N GLU A 123 -0.35 13.08 32.01
CA GLU A 123 0.33 13.47 33.26
C GLU A 123 0.37 12.34 34.29
N THR A 124 -0.65 11.47 34.27
CA THR A 124 -0.82 10.33 35.16
C THR A 124 -0.15 9.05 34.67
N ASP A 125 0.16 8.93 33.37
CA ASP A 125 0.85 7.77 32.80
C ASP A 125 1.94 8.22 31.82
N ARG A 126 3.12 8.51 32.40
CA ARG A 126 4.28 9.00 31.66
C ARG A 126 5.08 7.88 30.99
N LEU A 127 4.78 6.62 31.29
CA LEU A 127 5.46 5.46 30.74
C LEU A 127 4.69 4.82 29.58
N THR A 128 3.50 5.32 29.25
CA THR A 128 2.74 4.90 28.07
C THR A 128 2.53 6.08 27.13
N ARG A 129 2.72 5.84 25.83
CA ARG A 129 2.42 6.81 24.77
C ARG A 129 1.51 6.18 23.73
N HIS A 130 0.46 6.91 23.38
CA HIS A 130 -0.46 6.56 22.31
C HIS A 130 0.00 7.22 21.00
N GLY A 131 -0.33 6.61 19.88
CA GLY A 131 -0.10 7.21 18.59
C GLY A 131 -0.86 6.52 17.48
N TYR A 132 -0.75 7.07 16.29
CA TYR A 132 -1.45 6.56 15.12
C TYR A 132 -0.67 6.78 13.83
N VAL A 133 -0.92 5.93 12.84
CA VAL A 133 -0.40 6.06 11.48
C VAL A 133 -1.39 5.51 10.46
N PRO A 134 -1.67 6.21 9.34
CA PRO A 134 -2.59 5.70 8.32
C PRO A 134 -2.04 4.47 7.57
N LEU A 135 -2.92 3.52 7.28
CA LEU A 135 -2.62 2.32 6.49
C LEU A 135 -3.20 2.43 5.07
N TYR A 136 -2.34 2.82 4.13
CA TYR A 136 -2.72 3.03 2.73
C TYR A 136 -2.85 1.73 1.91
N TYR A 137 -1.88 0.80 2.09
CA TYR A 137 -1.69 -0.33 1.19
C TYR A 137 -1.88 -1.68 1.88
N ARG A 138 -2.30 -2.68 1.09
CA ARG A 138 -2.32 -4.09 1.50
C ARG A 138 -0.89 -4.65 1.50
N THR A 139 -0.22 -4.63 2.65
CA THR A 139 1.15 -5.13 2.85
C THR A 139 1.20 -6.13 3.99
N SER A 140 1.97 -7.21 3.86
CA SER A 140 2.11 -8.21 4.93
C SER A 140 3.27 -7.88 5.86
N HIS A 141 4.32 -7.21 5.36
CA HIS A 141 5.45 -6.83 6.18
C HIS A 141 5.30 -5.38 6.61
N ARG A 142 5.28 -5.21 7.94
CA ARG A 142 5.16 -3.93 8.61
C ARG A 142 6.16 -3.91 9.76
N LEU A 143 7.20 -3.11 9.60
CA LEU A 143 8.23 -2.90 10.59
C LEU A 143 7.97 -1.57 11.27
N LEU A 144 7.60 -1.62 12.55
CA LEU A 144 7.53 -0.44 13.39
C LEU A 144 8.91 -0.23 14.03
N ALA A 145 9.49 0.95 13.86
CA ALA A 145 10.74 1.36 14.47
C ALA A 145 10.44 2.46 15.50
N VAL A 146 10.66 2.18 16.78
CA VAL A 146 10.64 3.18 17.86
C VAL A 146 12.07 3.67 18.06
N LYS A 147 12.32 4.95 17.82
CA LYS A 147 13.65 5.58 17.81
C LYS A 147 13.83 6.49 19.01
N PHE A 148 15.01 6.42 19.63
CA PHE A 148 15.36 7.27 20.76
C PHE A 148 16.12 8.52 20.32
N PRO A 149 16.03 9.63 21.08
CA PRO A 149 16.68 10.90 20.73
C PRO A 149 18.21 10.81 20.66
N ALA A 150 18.83 9.99 21.53
CA ALA A 150 20.27 9.76 21.55
C ALA A 150 20.77 8.76 20.48
N GLY A 151 19.87 8.31 19.59
CA GLY A 151 20.13 7.24 18.62
C GLY A 151 19.71 5.86 19.14
N GLY A 152 19.79 4.88 18.25
CA GLY A 152 19.27 3.53 18.50
C GLY A 152 17.76 3.41 18.26
N ALA A 153 17.32 2.19 18.04
CA ALA A 153 15.93 1.87 17.74
C ALA A 153 15.51 0.51 18.31
N ARG A 154 14.21 0.37 18.57
CA ARG A 154 13.54 -0.89 18.85
C ARG A 154 12.64 -1.21 17.67
N LEU A 155 12.84 -2.37 17.07
CA LEU A 155 12.20 -2.77 15.82
C LEU A 155 11.21 -3.90 16.08
N TYR A 156 9.98 -3.73 15.60
CA TYR A 156 8.87 -4.65 15.82
C TYR A 156 8.26 -5.05 14.49
N ASN A 157 8.21 -6.35 14.22
CA ASN A 157 7.43 -6.90 13.11
C ASN A 157 5.98 -7.03 13.57
N LEU A 158 5.12 -6.15 13.06
CA LEU A 158 3.71 -6.18 13.42
C LEU A 158 3.04 -7.37 12.76
N ARG A 159 2.38 -8.21 13.57
CA ARG A 159 1.72 -9.45 13.16
C ARG A 159 0.32 -9.17 12.59
N LEU A 160 0.27 -8.35 11.56
CA LEU A 160 -0.95 -8.02 10.83
C LEU A 160 -0.93 -8.66 9.44
N PRO A 161 -2.03 -9.27 8.97
CA PRO A 161 -2.09 -9.79 7.59
C PRO A 161 -2.04 -8.65 6.57
N ALA A 162 -1.91 -9.00 5.29
CA ALA A 162 -1.98 -8.03 4.19
C ALA A 162 -3.25 -7.17 4.24
N ASN A 163 -4.39 -7.75 4.63
CA ASN A 163 -5.66 -7.07 4.83
C ASN A 163 -6.13 -7.20 6.28
N PRO A 164 -5.85 -6.22 7.16
CA PRO A 164 -6.27 -6.25 8.56
C PRO A 164 -7.64 -5.62 8.83
N MET A 165 -8.49 -5.44 7.81
CA MET A 165 -9.87 -4.92 7.97
C MET A 165 -10.87 -5.80 8.76
N PRO A 166 -10.69 -7.13 8.94
CA PRO A 166 -11.62 -7.89 9.77
C PRO A 166 -11.63 -7.42 11.24
N LYS A 167 -12.83 -7.31 11.83
CA LYS A 167 -13.08 -6.81 13.21
C LYS A 167 -12.16 -7.37 14.31
N LYS A 168 -11.66 -8.59 14.16
CA LYS A 168 -10.72 -9.19 15.14
C LYS A 168 -9.42 -8.39 15.32
N TYR A 169 -9.03 -7.57 14.34
CA TYR A 169 -7.85 -6.71 14.42
C TYR A 169 -8.18 -5.31 14.96
N HIS A 170 -9.44 -5.03 15.29
CA HIS A 170 -9.86 -3.77 15.89
C HIS A 170 -9.76 -3.81 17.42
N ALA A 171 -9.64 -5.01 18.00
CA ALA A 171 -9.23 -5.18 19.37
C ALA A 171 -7.71 -5.01 19.50
N TRP A 172 -7.28 -4.45 20.64
CA TRP A 172 -5.86 -4.36 20.99
C TRP A 172 -5.16 -5.71 20.91
N SER A 173 -4.00 -5.73 20.26
CA SER A 173 -3.09 -6.87 20.35
C SER A 173 -2.58 -7.06 21.78
N GLU A 174 -2.04 -8.25 22.03
CA GLU A 174 -1.16 -8.46 23.17
C GLU A 174 0.06 -7.52 23.08
N TRP A 175 0.66 -7.25 24.23
CA TRP A 175 1.93 -6.52 24.30
C TRP A 175 3.05 -7.34 23.65
N GLN A 176 3.79 -6.70 22.75
CA GLN A 176 4.90 -7.28 22.00
C GLN A 176 6.20 -6.57 22.35
N LYS A 177 7.22 -7.35 22.71
CA LYS A 177 8.61 -6.90 22.85
C LYS A 177 9.25 -6.70 21.47
N PRO A 178 10.35 -5.93 21.36
CA PRO A 178 11.08 -5.78 20.11
C PRO A 178 11.51 -7.14 19.57
N ASP A 179 11.47 -7.29 18.25
CA ASP A 179 12.10 -8.42 17.58
C ASP A 179 13.60 -8.18 17.42
N PHE A 180 13.96 -6.92 17.19
CA PHE A 180 15.34 -6.47 17.07
C PHE A 180 15.61 -5.16 17.79
N VAL A 181 16.86 -5.01 18.21
CA VAL A 181 17.40 -3.90 18.97
C VAL A 181 18.58 -3.34 18.18
N ASP A 182 18.50 -2.08 17.80
CA ASP A 182 19.60 -1.32 17.23
C ASP A 182 20.15 -0.39 18.30
N GLU A 183 21.41 -0.58 18.67
CA GLU A 183 22.08 0.21 19.70
C GLU A 183 22.91 1.32 19.04
N PRO A 184 23.05 2.51 19.66
CA PRO A 184 23.90 3.58 19.15
C PRO A 184 25.32 3.07 18.84
N GLY A 185 25.79 3.32 17.61
CA GLY A 185 27.13 2.91 17.17
C GLY A 185 27.28 1.41 16.84
N SER A 186 26.19 0.64 16.85
CA SER A 186 26.19 -0.74 16.34
C SER A 186 26.37 -0.76 14.82
N THR A 187 26.92 -1.85 14.29
CA THR A 187 27.02 -2.11 12.84
C THR A 187 25.69 -2.58 12.23
N GLY A 188 24.64 -2.70 13.05
CA GLY A 188 23.29 -3.05 12.64
C GLY A 188 22.43 -3.61 13.79
N PRO A 189 21.14 -3.86 13.52
CA PRO A 189 20.20 -4.38 14.51
C PRO A 189 20.52 -5.83 14.88
N LYS A 190 20.39 -6.14 16.18
CA LYS A 190 20.58 -7.49 16.75
C LYS A 190 19.24 -8.02 17.25
N ARG A 191 19.09 -9.34 17.36
CA ARG A 191 17.90 -9.95 18.00
C ARG A 191 17.72 -9.39 19.41
N ALA A 192 16.50 -9.02 19.77
CA ALA A 192 16.20 -8.57 21.11
C ALA A 192 16.44 -9.69 22.15
N GLY A 193 16.84 -9.29 23.35
CA GLY A 193 16.98 -10.19 24.49
C GLY A 193 15.63 -10.55 25.13
N THR A 194 15.67 -11.34 26.19
CA THR A 194 14.46 -11.77 26.94
C THR A 194 14.07 -10.84 28.09
N GLY A 195 14.94 -9.86 28.42
CA GLY A 195 14.75 -8.93 29.53
C GLY A 195 13.57 -7.96 29.35
N PRO A 196 13.30 -7.10 30.35
CA PRO A 196 12.39 -5.99 30.19
C PRO A 196 12.93 -5.00 29.13
N ASP A 197 12.07 -4.58 28.21
CA ASP A 197 12.37 -3.60 27.16
C ASP A 197 11.08 -2.83 26.85
N ILE A 198 11.14 -1.86 25.94
CA ILE A 198 9.94 -1.18 25.44
C ILE A 198 9.00 -2.20 24.80
N GLU A 199 7.71 -2.11 25.11
CA GLU A 199 6.68 -2.96 24.55
C GLU A 199 5.74 -2.13 23.70
N VAL A 200 5.18 -2.75 22.67
CA VAL A 200 4.15 -2.13 21.83
C VAL A 200 2.93 -3.01 21.74
N ARG A 201 1.76 -2.38 21.66
CA ARG A 201 0.54 -3.04 21.22
C ARG A 201 -0.15 -2.17 20.19
N TYR A 202 -1.02 -2.74 19.39
CA TYR A 202 -1.66 -2.02 18.31
C TYR A 202 -3.03 -2.61 17.98
N HIS A 203 -3.86 -1.81 17.32
CA HIS A 203 -5.06 -2.28 16.64
C HIS A 203 -5.33 -1.42 15.40
N VAL A 204 -6.24 -1.91 14.55
CA VAL A 204 -6.74 -1.16 13.41
C VAL A 204 -8.02 -0.45 13.82
N GLU A 205 -8.12 0.83 13.49
CA GLU A 205 -9.32 1.64 13.63
C GLU A 205 -9.81 1.99 12.23
N THR A 206 -11.09 1.75 12.00
CA THR A 206 -11.79 2.10 10.76
C THR A 206 -12.83 3.16 11.06
N ALA A 207 -13.34 3.85 10.04
CA ALA A 207 -14.36 4.90 10.28
C ALA A 207 -15.73 4.36 10.72
N ASP A 208 -15.93 3.04 10.73
CA ASP A 208 -17.15 2.40 11.21
C ASP A 208 -17.07 2.01 12.70
N ASP A 209 -15.91 2.23 13.36
CA ASP A 209 -15.70 2.01 14.80
C ASP A 209 -16.02 3.28 15.62
#